data_AF-A0A2F0AL23-F1
#
_entry.id   AF-A0A2F0AL23-F1
#
_cell.length_a   1.000
_cell.length_b   1.000
_cell.length_c   1.000
_cell.angle_alpha   90.00
_cell.angle_beta   90.00
_cell.angle_gamma   90.00
#
_symmetry.space_group_name_H-M   'P 1'
#
loop_
_entity.id
_entity.type
_entity.pdbx_description
1 polymer ?
#
loop_
_entity_poly.entity_id
_entity_poly.type
_entity_poly.pdbx_seq_one_letter_code
_entity_poly.pdbx_strand_id
1 'polypeptide(L)'
;MEGKSFVDVYLIFTLKLRATHLLRSPYSDYQQFLYNTITDFLDKGWDYKQIADWLNNKGYKTPRGKKFRNNHAHSIVKKKRIRDVRISRTYEPKLTDFSLRFIDKTNIMK
;
A
#
# COMPACT_ATOMS: atom_id res chain seq x y z
N MET A 1 -4.49 -21.57 48.13
CA MET A 1 -3.14 -22.04 47.80
C MET A 1 -3.11 -22.29 46.32
N GLU A 2 -2.50 -21.38 45.56
CA GLU A 2 -2.47 -21.42 44.10
C GLU A 2 -1.47 -22.51 43.68
N GLY A 3 -1.99 -23.67 43.24
CA GLY A 3 -1.17 -24.77 42.79
C GLY A 3 -0.44 -24.37 41.51
N LYS A 4 0.88 -24.15 41.60
CA LYS A 4 1.71 -23.93 40.41
C LYS A 4 1.61 -25.15 39.51
N SER A 5 0.99 -24.99 38.34
CA SER A 5 1.04 -25.97 37.26
C SER A 5 2.50 -26.16 36.83
N PHE A 6 3.00 -27.39 36.84
CA PHE A 6 4.33 -27.74 36.31
C PHE A 6 4.31 -27.95 34.79
N VAL A 7 3.13 -27.85 34.17
CA VAL A 7 2.95 -28.00 32.73
C VAL A 7 2.64 -26.63 32.13
N ASP A 8 3.51 -26.19 31.22
CA ASP A 8 3.24 -25.06 30.35
C ASP A 8 2.40 -25.52 29.17
N VAL A 9 1.39 -24.73 28.80
CA VAL A 9 0.53 -24.98 27.64
C VAL A 9 0.73 -23.85 26.62
N TYR A 10 1.07 -24.23 25.39
CA TYR A 10 1.26 -23.30 24.28
C TYR A 10 0.21 -23.56 23.20
N LEU A 11 -0.53 -22.53 22.81
CA LEU A 11 -1.29 -22.52 21.57
C LEU A 11 -0.37 -22.01 20.45
N ILE A 12 -0.11 -22.87 19.48
CA ILE A 12 0.75 -22.58 18.34
C ILE A 12 -0.13 -22.53 17.10
N PHE A 13 0.03 -21.47 16.30
CA PHE A 13 -0.66 -21.31 15.01
C PHE A 13 0.17 -20.43 14.08
N THR A 14 -0.14 -20.51 12.79
CA THR A 14 0.41 -19.64 11.75
C THR A 14 -0.58 -18.51 11.47
N LEU A 15 -0.13 -17.26 11.60
CA LEU A 15 -0.88 -16.08 11.21
C LEU A 15 -0.34 -15.52 9.89
N LYS A 16 -1.18 -15.51 8.86
CA LYS A 16 -0.87 -14.88 7.57
C LYS A 16 -1.60 -13.55 7.43
N LEU A 17 -0.84 -12.45 7.52
CA LEU A 17 -1.31 -11.09 7.30
C LEU A 17 -0.81 -10.54 5.96
N ARG A 18 -1.62 -9.70 5.31
CA ARG A 18 -1.19 -8.94 4.14
C ARG A 18 -1.62 -7.48 4.26
N ALA A 19 -0.65 -6.62 4.57
CA ALA A 19 -0.85 -5.19 4.68
C ALA A 19 -0.17 -4.44 3.51
N THR A 20 -0.90 -4.27 2.40
CA THR A 20 -0.40 -3.62 1.17
C THR A 20 -0.15 -2.12 1.30
N HIS A 21 -0.64 -1.50 2.37
CA HIS A 21 -0.44 -0.10 2.69
C HIS A 21 0.89 0.18 3.42
N LEU A 22 1.49 -0.81 4.10
CA LEU A 22 2.70 -0.63 4.92
C LEU A 22 4.01 -0.63 4.11
N LEU A 23 4.04 -1.17 2.89
CA LEU A 23 5.27 -1.35 2.10
C LEU A 23 5.46 -0.31 0.99
N ARG A 24 5.09 0.97 1.21
CA ARG A 24 5.06 1.95 0.11
C ARG A 24 5.88 3.20 0.31
N SER A 25 6.65 3.53 -0.73
CA SER A 25 7.11 4.89 -0.99
C SER A 25 5.90 5.85 -1.04
N PRO A 26 5.96 6.97 -0.29
CA PRO A 26 4.92 7.98 -0.29
C PRO A 26 4.72 8.53 -1.71
N TYR A 27 3.47 8.86 -2.04
CA TYR A 27 3.20 9.60 -3.27
C TYR A 27 3.58 11.06 -2.99
N SER A 28 4.52 11.62 -3.73
CA SER A 28 5.03 12.95 -3.39
C SER A 28 3.99 14.04 -3.68
N ASP A 29 4.10 15.18 -2.99
CA ASP A 29 3.20 16.32 -3.17
C ASP A 29 3.16 16.78 -4.63
N TYR A 30 4.31 16.77 -5.31
CA TYR A 30 4.38 17.10 -6.72
C TYR A 30 3.62 16.09 -7.61
N GLN A 31 3.69 14.80 -7.30
CA GLN A 31 2.91 13.79 -8.01
C GLN A 31 1.40 13.99 -7.77
N GLN A 32 1.00 14.35 -6.55
CA GLN A 32 -0.39 14.67 -6.21
C GLN A 32 -0.89 15.93 -6.92
N PHE A 33 -0.09 16.99 -6.94
CA PHE A 33 -0.34 18.21 -7.69
C PHE A 33 -0.59 17.92 -9.18
N LEU A 34 0.32 17.14 -9.81
CA LEU A 34 0.17 16.78 -11.22
C LEU A 34 -1.10 15.97 -11.47
N TYR A 35 -1.41 15.01 -10.61
CA TYR A 35 -2.63 14.22 -10.73
C TYR A 35 -3.88 15.10 -10.64
N ASN A 36 -4.01 15.91 -9.59
CA ASN A 36 -5.16 16.80 -9.38
C ASN A 36 -5.32 17.77 -10.55
N THR A 37 -4.23 18.40 -10.98
CA THR A 37 -4.25 19.35 -12.09
C THR A 37 -4.73 18.70 -13.39
N ILE A 38 -4.24 17.49 -13.69
CA ILE A 38 -4.66 16.76 -14.89
C ILE A 38 -6.15 16.37 -14.79
N THR A 39 -6.62 15.87 -13.66
CA THR A 39 -8.03 15.51 -13.48
C THR A 39 -8.94 16.72 -13.58
N ASP A 40 -8.58 17.85 -12.98
CA ASP A 40 -9.37 19.08 -13.03
C ASP A 40 -9.53 19.61 -14.47
N PHE A 41 -8.51 19.46 -15.32
CA PHE A 41 -8.62 19.82 -16.73
C PHE A 41 -9.46 18.83 -17.54
N LEU A 42 -9.33 17.52 -17.26
CA LEU A 42 -10.18 16.50 -17.88
C LEU A 42 -11.65 16.75 -17.56
N ASP A 43 -11.97 17.10 -16.31
CA ASP A 43 -13.33 17.42 -15.86
C ASP A 43 -13.87 18.71 -16.52
N LYS A 44 -12.97 19.62 -16.94
CA LYS A 44 -13.28 20.80 -17.77
C LYS A 44 -13.37 20.47 -19.27
N GLY A 45 -13.25 19.21 -19.68
CA GLY A 45 -13.39 18.76 -21.06
C GLY A 45 -12.12 18.89 -21.91
N TRP A 46 -10.95 19.13 -21.32
CA TRP A 46 -9.69 19.19 -22.06
C TRP A 46 -9.20 17.80 -22.44
N ASP A 47 -8.53 17.69 -23.59
CA ASP A 47 -7.83 16.47 -23.96
C ASP A 47 -6.41 16.40 -23.33
N TYR A 48 -5.83 15.21 -23.31
CA TYR A 48 -4.49 15.00 -22.74
C TYR A 48 -3.36 15.73 -23.48
N LYS A 49 -3.55 16.10 -24.75
CA LYS A 49 -2.56 16.85 -25.53
C LYS A 49 -2.57 18.32 -25.08
N GLN A 50 -3.74 18.94 -25.02
CA GLN A 50 -3.96 20.30 -24.50
C GLN A 50 -3.41 20.43 -23.08
N ILE A 51 -3.65 19.44 -22.21
CA ILE A 51 -3.13 19.42 -20.84
C ILE A 51 -1.61 19.31 -20.82
N ALA A 52 -1.03 18.42 -21.64
CA ALA A 52 0.42 18.29 -21.73
C ALA A 52 1.09 19.58 -22.22
N ASP A 53 0.48 20.27 -23.20
CA ASP A 53 0.96 21.55 -23.71
C ASP A 53 0.84 22.65 -22.67
N TRP A 54 -0.29 22.73 -21.93
CA TRP A 54 -0.44 23.67 -20.81
C TRP A 54 0.61 23.45 -19.71
N LEU A 55 0.85 22.19 -19.32
CA LEU A 55 1.87 21.84 -18.32
C LEU A 55 3.27 22.27 -18.78
N ASN A 56 3.59 22.03 -20.05
CA ASN A 56 4.85 22.45 -20.64
C ASN A 56 4.99 23.98 -20.69
N ASN A 57 3.93 24.70 -21.05
CA ASN A 57 3.90 26.16 -21.12
C ASN A 57 4.08 26.81 -19.75
N LYS A 58 3.55 26.18 -18.70
CA LYS A 58 3.79 26.58 -17.29
C LYS A 58 5.15 26.15 -16.75
N GLY A 59 5.98 25.45 -17.54
CA GLY A 59 7.32 25.02 -17.14
C GLY A 59 7.37 23.73 -16.32
N TYR A 60 6.23 23.07 -16.07
CA TYR A 60 6.19 21.83 -15.32
C TYR A 60 6.85 20.68 -16.08
N LYS A 61 7.51 19.79 -15.34
CA LYS A 61 8.14 18.58 -15.87
C LYS A 61 7.49 17.34 -15.29
N THR A 62 7.59 16.22 -15.98
CA THR A 62 7.22 14.92 -15.40
C THR A 62 8.02 14.68 -14.10
N PRO A 63 7.59 13.78 -13.21
CA PRO A 63 8.34 13.46 -11.99
C PRO A 63 9.80 13.00 -12.23
N ARG A 64 10.14 12.62 -13.48
CA ARG A 64 11.49 12.24 -13.92
C ARG A 64 12.20 13.34 -14.71
N GLY A 65 11.73 14.59 -14.66
CA GLY A 65 12.35 15.75 -15.30
C GLY A 65 12.14 15.87 -16.82
N LYS A 66 11.32 15.02 -17.46
CA LYS A 66 11.06 15.08 -18.91
C LYS A 66 9.92 16.05 -19.25
N LYS A 67 9.93 16.58 -20.48
CA LYS A 67 8.82 17.35 -21.08
C LYS A 67 7.55 16.49 -21.17
N PHE A 68 6.38 17.06 -20.93
CA PHE A 68 5.11 16.35 -21.06
C PHE A 68 4.78 16.03 -22.52
N ARG A 69 4.21 14.85 -22.70
CA ARG A 69 3.55 14.34 -23.91
C ARG A 69 2.17 13.84 -23.46
N ASN A 70 1.21 13.73 -24.37
CA ASN A 70 -0.13 13.21 -24.07
C ASN A 70 -0.07 11.91 -23.23
N ASN A 71 0.75 10.94 -23.65
CA ASN A 71 0.87 9.66 -22.96
C ASN A 71 1.36 9.77 -21.50
N HIS A 72 2.12 10.82 -21.15
CA HIS A 72 2.57 11.06 -19.78
C HIS A 72 1.40 11.51 -18.90
N ALA A 73 0.58 12.45 -19.37
CA ALA A 73 -0.60 12.90 -18.63
C ALA A 73 -1.60 11.75 -18.40
N HIS A 74 -1.90 10.99 -19.46
CA HIS A 74 -2.73 9.79 -19.36
C HIS A 74 -2.15 8.74 -18.39
N SER A 75 -0.85 8.49 -18.46
CA SER A 75 -0.17 7.52 -17.58
C SER A 75 -0.22 7.91 -16.12
N ILE A 76 -0.17 9.21 -15.79
CA ILE A 76 -0.26 9.69 -14.39
C ILE A 76 -1.62 9.33 -13.81
N VAL A 77 -2.71 9.66 -14.51
CA VAL A 77 -4.09 9.34 -14.08
C VAL A 77 -4.27 7.83 -13.93
N LYS A 78 -3.87 7.05 -14.95
CA LYS A 78 -3.97 5.58 -14.92
C LYS A 78 -3.22 4.99 -13.73
N LYS A 79 -1.97 5.41 -13.50
CA LYS A 79 -1.13 4.87 -12.42
C LYS A 79 -1.65 5.25 -11.04
N LYS A 80 -2.21 6.46 -10.87
CA LYS A 80 -2.83 6.87 -9.60
C LYS A 80 -4.05 6.00 -9.28
N ARG A 81 -4.96 5.79 -10.24
CA ARG A 81 -6.12 4.90 -10.06
C ARG A 81 -5.71 3.48 -9.65
N ILE A 82 -4.72 2.89 -10.34
CA ILE A 82 -4.18 1.57 -9.98
C ILE A 82 -3.57 1.58 -8.58
N ARG A 83 -2.84 2.65 -8.22
CA ARG A 83 -2.24 2.81 -6.90
C ARG A 83 -3.32 2.80 -5.83
N ASP A 84 -4.40 3.55 -6.02
CA ASP A 84 -5.50 3.73 -5.06
C ASP A 84 -6.26 2.44 -4.83
N VAL A 85 -6.67 1.76 -5.92
CA VAL A 85 -7.28 0.42 -5.85
C VAL A 85 -6.40 -0.56 -5.08
N ARG A 86 -5.08 -0.50 -5.28
CA ARG A 86 -4.15 -1.39 -4.58
C ARG A 86 -4.00 -1.03 -3.09
N ILE A 87 -4.19 0.23 -2.69
CA ILE A 87 -4.13 0.66 -1.27
C ILE A 87 -5.42 0.31 -0.55
N SER A 88 -6.56 0.50 -1.21
CA SER A 88 -7.88 0.22 -0.62
C SER A 88 -8.18 -1.27 -0.49
N ARG A 89 -7.42 -2.16 -1.15
CA ARG A 89 -7.55 -3.60 -0.99
C ARG A 89 -7.23 -4.06 0.44
N THR A 90 -8.24 -4.58 1.10
CA THR A 90 -8.14 -5.34 2.34
C THR A 90 -7.94 -6.82 2.04
N TYR A 91 -7.21 -7.50 2.91
CA TYR A 91 -7.01 -8.94 2.85
C TYR A 91 -7.44 -9.54 4.18
N GLU A 92 -8.28 -10.55 4.14
CA GLU A 92 -8.70 -11.24 5.35
C GLU A 92 -7.49 -11.95 5.99
N PRO A 93 -7.27 -11.76 7.30
CA PRO A 93 -6.24 -12.50 8.02
C PRO A 93 -6.59 -13.98 8.01
N LYS A 94 -5.60 -14.84 7.75
CA LYS A 94 -5.77 -16.29 7.79
C LYS A 94 -4.98 -16.87 8.96
N LEU A 95 -5.66 -17.65 9.79
CA LEU A 95 -5.04 -18.48 10.82
C LEU A 95 -5.03 -19.94 10.36
N THR A 96 -3.90 -20.61 10.44
CA THR A 96 -3.73 -22.03 10.07
C THR A 96 -2.84 -22.76 11.07
N ASP A 97 -2.69 -24.07 10.90
CA ASP A 97 -1.70 -24.90 11.60
C ASP A 97 -1.82 -24.84 13.14
N PHE A 98 -3.06 -24.87 13.62
CA PHE A 98 -3.35 -24.86 15.05
C PHE A 98 -2.85 -26.14 15.71
N SER A 99 -2.09 -25.99 16.79
CA SER A 99 -1.66 -27.10 17.64
C SER A 99 -1.50 -26.63 19.09
N LEU A 100 -1.65 -27.58 20.01
CA LEU A 100 -1.35 -27.39 21.42
C LEU A 100 -0.07 -28.14 21.76
N ARG A 101 0.87 -27.46 22.42
CA ARG A 101 2.08 -28.07 22.94
C ARG A 101 2.08 -27.97 24.46
N PHE A 102 2.31 -29.11 25.10
CA PHE A 102 2.45 -29.24 26.55
C PHE A 102 3.92 -29.46 26.88
N ILE A 103 4.48 -28.70 27.81
CA ILE A 103 5.85 -28.87 28.29
C ILE A 103 5.81 -29.10 29.80
N ASP A 104 6.15 -30.32 30.23
CA ASP A 104 6.28 -30.67 31.63
C ASP A 104 7.66 -30.26 32.15
N LYS A 105 7.69 -29.33 33.11
CA LYS A 105 8.90 -28.79 33.75
C LYS A 105 9.27 -29.50 35.05
N THR A 106 8.55 -30.56 35.43
CA THR A 106 8.75 -31.28 36.71
C THR A 106 10.19 -31.78 36.88
N ASN A 107 10.90 -32.10 35.80
CA ASN A 107 12.28 -32.59 35.83
C ASN A 107 13.37 -31.51 35.79
N ILE A 108 13.03 -30.23 35.57
CA ILE A 108 13.99 -29.11 35.45
C ILE A 108 14.20 -28.41 36.81
N MET A 109 13.25 -28.55 37.75
CA MET A 109 13.34 -27.97 39.10
C MET A 109 13.83 -28.96 40.18
N LYS A 110 14.49 -30.06 39.78
CA LYS A 110 15.17 -30.99 40.69
C LYS A 110 16.62 -30.59 40.93
#